data_AF-A0A183APZ0-F1
#
_entry.id   AF-A0A183APZ0-F1
#
_cell.length_a   1.000
_cell.length_b   1.000
_cell.length_c   1.000
_cell.angle_alpha   90.00
_cell.angle_beta   90.00
_cell.angle_gamma   90.00
#
_symmetry.space_group_name_H-M   'P 1'
#
loop_
_entity.id
_entity.type
_entity.pdbx_description
1 polymer ?
#
loop_
_entity_poly.entity_id
_entity_poly.type
_entity_poly.pdbx_seq_one_letter_code
_entity_poly.pdbx_strand_id
1 'polypeptide(L)'
;MFPTVHVPKDQLYASTSAVVRLEVGVFLKVLKDHLLAIVNGSKNLLQRTSQVSIRHLMAYSAHDTDVTYLLAAFGAYDQQLIPYSAAVVIELLGPEPPAPRSEYRLRLVYKKGYLDNEGTYLQFGACTEQPADRGCPLDDVLNYLAPLLLDPDQFFSECQVEQRPYVPDPLKFLRSPTPFSCVSSQRSTYTVYVAAVCILLFLLCLVGVTVGLCVPNKGTVHLNPPPMSTEDIRSLVEVLRVEEPTKPRRRTM
;
A
#
# COMPACT_ATOMS: atom_id res chain seq x y z
N MET A 1 39.24 -11.81 -0.50
CA MET A 1 39.16 -11.49 0.93
C MET A 1 38.65 -10.05 1.02
N PHE A 2 37.34 -9.87 1.20
CA PHE A 2 36.75 -8.53 1.29
C PHE A 2 36.87 -8.03 2.73
N PRO A 3 37.26 -6.76 2.95
CA PRO A 3 37.34 -6.23 4.30
C PRO A 3 35.94 -6.13 4.89
N THR A 4 35.76 -6.67 6.09
CA THR A 4 34.56 -6.49 6.90
C THR A 4 34.54 -5.05 7.41
N VAL A 5 33.77 -4.18 6.76
CA VAL A 5 33.46 -2.86 7.30
C VAL A 5 32.52 -3.05 8.48
N HIS A 6 32.94 -2.58 9.65
CA HIS A 6 32.13 -2.60 10.86
C HIS A 6 31.01 -1.56 10.71
N VAL A 7 29.86 -1.96 10.18
CA VAL A 7 28.69 -1.09 10.07
C VAL A 7 28.04 -1.01 11.47
N PRO A 8 27.88 0.19 12.06
CA PRO A 8 27.16 0.38 13.31
C PRO A 8 25.77 -0.25 13.24
N LYS A 9 25.27 -0.79 14.36
CA LYS A 9 23.99 -1.52 14.43
C LYS A 9 22.77 -0.72 13.94
N ASP A 10 22.89 0.62 13.91
CA ASP A 10 21.82 1.53 13.52
C ASP A 10 21.82 1.85 12.01
N GLN A 11 22.80 1.34 11.25
CA GLN A 11 22.97 1.55 9.79
C GLN A 11 22.71 0.27 8.97
N LEU A 12 22.16 -0.79 9.58
CA LEU A 12 21.95 -2.08 8.92
C LEU A 12 20.77 -2.08 7.91
N TYR A 13 19.88 -1.10 8.01
CA TYR A 13 18.61 -1.06 7.30
C TYR A 13 18.84 -1.02 5.78
N ALA A 14 19.58 -0.05 5.24
CA ALA A 14 19.86 0.02 3.79
C ALA A 14 21.08 -0.82 3.32
N SER A 15 21.50 -1.85 4.07
CA SER A 15 22.79 -2.52 3.85
C SER A 15 22.91 -3.29 2.52
N THR A 16 21.79 -3.68 1.91
CA THR A 16 21.79 -4.38 0.62
C THR A 16 20.64 -3.92 -0.28
N SER A 17 20.86 -4.00 -1.60
CA SER A 17 19.83 -3.70 -2.60
C SER A 17 18.60 -4.60 -2.48
N ALA A 18 18.75 -5.83 -1.98
CA ALA A 18 17.64 -6.75 -1.76
C ALA A 18 16.69 -6.25 -0.66
N VAL A 19 17.23 -5.74 0.45
CA VAL A 19 16.40 -5.15 1.52
C VAL A 19 15.69 -3.91 1.00
N VAL A 20 16.41 -3.00 0.33
CA VAL A 20 15.80 -1.79 -0.26
C VAL A 20 14.68 -2.15 -1.25
N ARG A 21 14.88 -3.16 -2.10
CA ARG A 21 13.86 -3.65 -3.04
C ARG A 21 12.61 -4.18 -2.33
N LEU A 22 12.76 -4.97 -1.26
CA LEU A 22 11.62 -5.51 -0.53
C LEU A 22 10.87 -4.43 0.27
N GLU A 23 11.59 -3.47 0.84
CA GLU A 23 11.00 -2.45 1.73
C GLU A 23 10.25 -1.35 0.95
N VAL A 24 10.85 -0.82 -0.13
CA VAL A 24 10.27 0.30 -0.89
C VAL A 24 9.99 -0.01 -2.36
N GLY A 25 10.31 -1.20 -2.87
CA GLY A 25 10.19 -1.51 -4.30
C GLY A 25 8.78 -1.41 -4.86
N VAL A 26 7.77 -1.73 -4.06
CA VAL A 26 6.36 -1.55 -4.44
C VAL A 26 6.02 -0.08 -4.60
N PHE A 27 6.45 0.76 -3.65
CA PHE A 27 6.27 2.21 -3.74
C PHE A 27 7.00 2.79 -4.96
N LEU A 28 8.24 2.38 -5.22
CA LEU A 28 9.00 2.81 -6.40
C LEU A 28 8.30 2.43 -7.71
N LYS A 29 7.69 1.24 -7.77
CA LYS A 29 6.89 0.81 -8.93
C LYS A 29 5.69 1.72 -9.14
N VAL A 30 4.94 2.02 -8.07
CA VAL A 30 3.81 2.94 -8.10
C VAL A 30 4.24 4.34 -8.57
N LEU A 31 5.34 4.86 -8.00
CA LEU A 31 5.89 6.16 -8.35
C LEU A 31 6.27 6.21 -9.84
N LYS A 32 6.98 5.20 -10.35
CA LYS A 32 7.33 5.11 -11.78
C LYS A 32 6.08 5.16 -12.65
N ASP A 33 5.09 4.32 -12.36
CA ASP A 33 3.88 4.25 -13.17
C ASP A 33 3.11 5.58 -13.15
N HIS A 34 3.07 6.23 -11.99
CA HIS A 34 2.44 7.54 -11.84
C HIS A 34 3.17 8.65 -12.63
N LEU A 35 4.51 8.70 -12.56
CA LEU A 35 5.31 9.64 -13.35
C LEU A 35 5.09 9.45 -14.86
N LEU A 36 5.06 8.20 -15.33
CA LEU A 36 4.82 7.89 -16.73
C LEU A 36 3.39 8.24 -17.16
N ALA A 37 2.40 8.05 -16.28
CA ALA A 37 1.03 8.46 -16.57
C ALA A 37 0.90 9.99 -16.70
N ILE A 38 1.58 10.76 -15.84
CA ILE A 38 1.65 12.22 -15.96
C ILE A 38 2.25 12.62 -17.31
N VAL A 39 3.46 12.14 -17.61
CA VAL A 39 4.21 12.50 -18.83
C VAL A 39 3.44 12.15 -20.11
N ASN A 40 2.68 11.05 -20.09
CA ASN A 40 1.85 10.63 -21.22
C ASN A 40 0.51 11.39 -21.31
N GLY A 41 0.25 12.36 -20.44
CA GLY A 41 -1.00 13.13 -20.43
C GLY A 41 -2.22 12.31 -20.02
N SER A 42 -2.04 11.20 -19.30
CA SER A 42 -3.17 10.44 -18.78
C SER A 42 -3.90 11.26 -17.73
N LYS A 43 -5.24 11.15 -17.68
CA LYS A 43 -6.06 11.79 -16.65
C LYS A 43 -6.37 10.87 -15.48
N ASN A 44 -6.14 9.57 -15.63
CA ASN A 44 -6.35 8.58 -14.58
C ASN A 44 -5.22 7.54 -14.61
N LEU A 45 -4.68 7.24 -13.43
CA LEU A 45 -3.96 5.98 -13.22
C LEU A 45 -4.94 5.02 -12.54
N LEU A 46 -5.37 3.98 -13.25
CA LEU A 46 -6.10 2.87 -12.63
C LEU A 46 -5.07 1.94 -11.98
N GLN A 47 -4.76 2.18 -10.72
CA GLN A 47 -4.14 1.17 -9.89
C GLN A 47 -5.27 0.35 -9.25
N ARG A 48 -5.24 -0.99 -9.39
CA ARG A 48 -6.36 -1.93 -9.13
C ARG A 48 -7.21 -1.67 -7.87
N THR A 49 -6.70 -0.99 -6.85
CA THR A 49 -7.37 -0.74 -5.57
C THR A 49 -7.55 0.74 -5.22
N SER A 50 -6.96 1.67 -5.98
CA SER A 50 -6.92 3.09 -5.61
C SER A 50 -6.87 3.98 -6.85
N GLN A 51 -7.84 4.88 -6.99
CA GLN A 51 -7.75 5.96 -7.98
C GLN A 51 -6.72 6.98 -7.47
N VAL A 52 -5.48 6.87 -7.92
CA VAL A 52 -4.49 7.92 -7.69
C VAL A 52 -4.83 9.05 -8.66
N SER A 53 -5.46 10.10 -8.15
CA SER A 53 -5.72 11.28 -8.95
C SER A 53 -4.38 11.86 -9.40
N ILE A 54 -4.23 12.05 -10.70
CA ILE A 54 -3.07 12.73 -11.29
C ILE A 54 -3.21 14.21 -10.91
N ARG A 55 -2.69 14.54 -9.73
CA ARG A 55 -2.67 15.89 -9.14
C ARG A 55 -1.26 16.43 -9.21
N HIS A 56 -1.15 17.75 -9.30
CA HIS A 56 0.13 18.47 -9.24
C HIS A 56 0.90 18.26 -7.93
N LEU A 57 0.24 17.77 -6.86
CA LEU A 57 0.86 17.46 -5.58
C LEU A 57 0.29 16.17 -5.00
N MET A 58 1.18 15.31 -4.53
CA MET A 58 0.86 14.13 -3.72
C MET A 58 1.69 14.15 -2.45
N ALA A 59 1.10 13.68 -1.36
CA ALA A 59 1.78 13.57 -0.07
C ALA A 59 1.54 12.19 0.52
N TYR A 60 2.61 11.59 1.01
CA TYR A 60 2.60 10.30 1.69
C TYR A 60 3.14 10.52 3.10
N SER A 61 2.44 9.98 4.10
CA SER A 61 2.99 9.86 5.44
C SER A 61 3.82 8.59 5.51
N ALA A 62 5.03 8.67 6.05
CA ALA A 62 5.98 7.57 6.09
C ALA A 62 6.77 7.59 7.41
N HIS A 63 7.41 6.47 7.72
CA HIS A 63 8.33 6.35 8.84
C HIS A 63 9.76 6.74 8.44
N ASP A 64 10.60 7.00 9.44
CA ASP A 64 12.03 7.25 9.29
C ASP A 64 12.76 6.12 8.53
N THR A 65 12.37 4.87 8.78
CA THR A 65 12.86 3.71 8.02
C THR A 65 12.50 3.79 6.54
N ASP A 66 11.27 4.17 6.21
CA ASP A 66 10.81 4.29 4.82
C ASP A 66 11.60 5.38 4.08
N VAL A 67 11.81 6.52 4.74
CA VAL A 67 12.62 7.63 4.22
C VAL A 67 14.07 7.18 4.01
N THR A 68 14.63 6.41 4.94
CA THR A 68 15.99 5.84 4.82
C THR A 68 16.10 4.97 3.57
N TYR A 69 15.18 4.02 3.39
CA TYR A 69 15.16 3.14 2.23
C TYR A 69 14.93 3.90 0.93
N LEU A 70 14.07 4.91 0.94
CA LEU A 70 13.79 5.74 -0.23
C LEU A 70 15.01 6.55 -0.67
N LEU A 71 15.69 7.22 0.28
CA LEU A 71 16.93 7.93 -0.02
C LEU A 71 18.03 6.97 -0.49
N ALA A 72 18.11 5.76 0.09
CA ALA A 72 19.07 4.74 -0.34
C ALA A 72 18.76 4.25 -1.75
N ALA A 73 17.48 4.03 -2.08
CA ALA A 73 17.04 3.65 -3.42
C ALA A 73 17.42 4.69 -4.48
N PHE A 74 17.36 5.99 -4.15
CA PHE A 74 17.81 7.06 -5.04
C PHE A 74 19.33 7.26 -5.05
N GLY A 75 20.10 6.51 -4.24
CA GLY A 75 21.54 6.67 -4.09
C GLY A 75 21.96 7.95 -3.35
N ALA A 76 21.04 8.55 -2.60
CA ALA A 76 21.19 9.86 -1.96
C ALA A 76 21.28 9.78 -0.42
N TYR A 77 21.27 8.57 0.16
CA TYR A 77 21.33 8.39 1.61
C TYR A 77 22.73 8.65 2.16
N ASP A 78 22.84 9.57 3.13
CA ASP A 78 24.08 10.02 3.74
C ASP A 78 24.48 9.25 5.02
N GLN A 79 23.80 8.11 5.28
CA GLN A 79 24.02 7.26 6.45
C GLN A 79 23.74 7.95 7.80
N GLN A 80 22.98 9.05 7.80
CA GLN A 80 22.51 9.73 9.01
C GLN A 80 21.13 9.22 9.43
N LEU A 81 20.80 9.43 10.71
CA LEU A 81 19.45 9.22 11.20
C LEU A 81 18.48 10.22 10.54
N ILE A 82 17.29 9.75 10.20
CA ILE A 82 16.25 10.62 9.65
C ILE A 82 15.64 11.42 10.82
N PRO A 83 15.74 12.76 10.82
CA PRO A 83 15.21 13.57 11.90
C PRO A 83 13.67 13.58 11.89
N TYR A 84 13.08 13.87 13.05
CA TYR A 84 11.64 14.03 13.17
C TYR A 84 11.10 15.09 12.20
N SER A 85 9.95 14.80 11.58
CA SER A 85 9.32 15.66 10.58
C SER A 85 10.18 15.91 9.32
N ALA A 86 11.13 15.04 9.01
CA ALA A 86 11.82 15.09 7.72
C ALA A 86 10.86 14.82 6.55
N ALA A 87 11.20 15.38 5.38
CA ALA A 87 10.41 15.18 4.17
C ALA A 87 11.33 15.00 2.95
N VAL A 88 10.94 14.08 2.07
CA VAL A 88 11.53 13.91 0.74
C VAL A 88 10.54 14.44 -0.28
N VAL A 89 10.95 15.40 -1.09
CA VAL A 89 10.14 15.97 -2.18
C VAL A 89 10.77 15.56 -3.50
N ILE A 90 9.95 14.99 -4.37
CA ILE A 90 10.33 14.58 -5.72
C ILE A 90 9.60 15.50 -6.69
N GLU A 91 10.33 16.30 -7.43
CA GLU A 91 9.78 17.26 -8.38
C GLU A 91 9.93 16.71 -9.80
N LEU A 92 8.84 16.67 -10.56
CA LEU A 92 8.86 16.38 -11.98
C LEU A 92 8.84 17.71 -12.75
N LEU A 93 9.92 17.98 -13.48
CA LEU A 93 10.09 19.17 -14.29
C LEU A 93 9.99 18.79 -15.76
N GLY A 94 9.29 19.60 -16.53
CA GLY A 94 9.17 19.43 -17.97
C GLY A 94 8.07 20.33 -18.53
N PRO A 95 7.81 20.24 -19.84
CA PRO A 95 6.69 20.93 -20.47
C PRO A 95 5.34 20.37 -20.00
N GLU A 96 4.26 21.09 -20.35
CA GLU A 96 2.89 20.62 -20.12
C GLU A 96 2.68 19.27 -20.83
N PRO A 97 2.29 18.20 -20.11
CA PRO A 97 2.04 16.91 -20.74
C PRO A 97 0.85 16.92 -21.71
N PRO A 98 0.86 16.09 -22.76
CA PRO A 98 1.89 15.10 -23.08
C PRO A 98 3.07 15.71 -23.83
N ALA A 99 4.28 15.25 -23.50
CA ALA A 99 5.51 15.60 -24.22
C ALA A 99 6.53 14.44 -24.19
N PRO A 100 7.58 14.46 -25.04
CA PRO A 100 8.61 13.43 -25.03
C PRO A 100 9.26 13.27 -23.65
N ARG A 101 9.44 12.02 -23.19
CA ARG A 101 10.06 11.71 -21.89
C ARG A 101 11.45 12.31 -21.71
N SER A 102 12.20 12.48 -22.80
CA SER A 102 13.51 13.11 -22.83
C SER A 102 13.50 14.58 -22.39
N GLU A 103 12.35 15.25 -22.42
CA GLU A 103 12.20 16.64 -21.98
C GLU A 103 11.92 16.75 -20.47
N TYR A 104 11.69 15.62 -19.79
CA TYR A 104 11.40 15.60 -18.37
C TYR A 104 12.63 15.29 -17.52
N ARG A 105 12.68 15.92 -16.35
CA ARG A 105 13.73 15.76 -15.35
C ARG A 105 13.12 15.61 -13.96
N LEU A 106 13.81 14.89 -13.09
CA LEU A 106 13.46 14.76 -11.68
C LEU A 106 14.45 15.54 -10.81
N ARG A 107 13.95 16.25 -9.79
CA ARG A 107 14.76 16.75 -8.68
C ARG A 107 14.37 16.05 -7.39
N LEU A 108 15.35 15.89 -6.51
CA LEU A 108 15.19 15.33 -5.18
C LEU A 108 15.54 16.41 -4.16
N VAL A 109 14.58 16.81 -3.34
CA VAL A 109 14.81 17.75 -2.22
C VAL A 109 14.60 17.00 -0.92
N TYR A 110 15.52 17.17 0.01
CA TYR A 110 15.42 16.61 1.34
C TYR A 110 15.37 17.71 2.39
N LYS A 111 14.31 17.70 3.20
CA LYS A 111 14.12 18.61 4.33
C LYS A 111 14.46 17.89 5.62
N LYS A 112 15.47 18.36 6.35
CA LYS A 112 15.96 17.77 7.60
C LYS A 112 15.14 18.26 8.82
N GLY A 113 13.85 17.96 8.82
CA GLY A 113 12.94 18.24 9.94
C GLY A 113 12.21 19.59 9.87
N TYR A 114 11.41 19.89 10.90
CA TYR A 114 10.48 21.03 10.89
C TYR A 114 11.15 22.42 10.89
N LEU A 115 12.40 22.51 11.34
CA LEU A 115 13.18 23.76 11.35
C LEU A 115 13.79 24.07 9.97
N ASP A 116 13.90 23.06 9.10
CA ASP A 116 14.41 23.22 7.75
C ASP A 116 13.27 23.65 6.82
N ASN A 117 13.22 24.95 6.51
CA ASN A 117 12.16 25.50 5.67
C ASN A 117 12.44 25.33 4.17
N GLU A 118 13.70 25.26 3.77
CA GLU A 118 14.10 25.29 2.36
C GLU A 118 14.37 23.88 1.82
N GLY A 119 14.99 23.01 2.63
CA GLY A 119 15.51 21.74 2.17
C GLY A 119 16.78 21.88 1.34
N THR A 120 17.41 20.76 1.04
CA THR A 120 18.60 20.69 0.20
C THR A 120 18.36 19.79 -1.00
N TYR A 121 18.77 20.24 -2.20
CA TYR A 121 18.77 19.39 -3.38
C TYR A 121 19.82 18.28 -3.22
N LEU A 122 19.38 17.04 -3.32
CA LEU A 122 20.24 15.87 -3.26
C LEU A 122 20.56 15.34 -4.66
N GLN A 123 21.79 14.86 -4.81
CA GLN A 123 22.21 14.21 -6.05
C GLN A 123 21.60 12.82 -6.14
N PHE A 124 20.93 12.51 -7.26
CA PHE A 124 20.57 11.12 -7.57
C PHE A 124 21.83 10.33 -7.90
N GLY A 125 21.91 9.07 -7.47
CA GLY A 125 22.98 8.15 -7.87
C GLY A 125 23.04 7.92 -9.39
N ALA A 126 21.92 8.11 -10.09
CA ALA A 126 21.82 8.02 -11.55
C ALA A 126 22.57 9.13 -12.31
N CYS A 127 22.78 10.29 -11.68
CA CYS A 127 23.38 11.45 -12.31
C CYS A 127 24.40 12.06 -11.36
N THR A 128 25.70 11.93 -11.59
CA THR A 128 26.73 12.53 -10.71
C THR A 128 27.50 13.68 -11.36
N GLU A 129 27.31 13.90 -12.65
CA GLU A 129 28.12 14.83 -13.45
C GLU A 129 27.58 16.26 -13.50
N GLN A 130 26.40 16.50 -12.91
CA GLN A 130 25.72 17.79 -12.93
C GLN A 130 25.17 18.16 -11.55
N PRO A 131 25.06 19.46 -11.22
CA PRO A 131 24.50 19.91 -9.96
C PRO A 131 23.09 19.35 -9.70
N ALA A 132 22.82 19.01 -8.43
CA ALA A 132 21.55 18.40 -8.00
C ALA A 132 20.32 19.28 -8.32
N ASP A 133 20.46 20.59 -8.24
CA ASP A 133 19.44 21.58 -8.56
C ASP A 133 19.10 21.67 -10.06
N ARG A 134 19.90 21.07 -10.96
CA ARG A 134 19.50 20.93 -12.38
C ARG A 134 18.59 19.72 -12.62
N GLY A 135 18.44 18.85 -11.62
CA GLY A 135 17.72 17.59 -11.73
C GLY A 135 18.42 16.58 -12.65
N CYS A 136 17.91 15.35 -12.66
CA CYS A 136 18.39 14.21 -13.45
C CYS A 136 17.35 13.86 -14.53
N PRO A 137 17.73 13.52 -15.77
CA PRO A 137 16.76 13.08 -16.78
C PRO A 137 15.88 11.96 -16.26
N LEU A 138 14.57 12.02 -16.56
CA LEU A 138 13.59 11.08 -16.03
C LEU A 138 13.98 9.62 -16.33
N ASP A 139 14.40 9.35 -17.56
CA ASP A 139 14.73 8.00 -18.00
C ASP A 139 15.96 7.43 -17.29
N ASP A 140 16.96 8.26 -17.00
CA ASP A 140 18.16 7.84 -16.27
C ASP A 140 17.81 7.42 -14.84
N VAL A 141 16.96 8.20 -14.16
CA VAL A 141 16.47 7.84 -12.82
C VAL A 141 15.64 6.54 -12.86
N LEU A 142 14.71 6.42 -13.82
CA LEU A 142 13.86 5.22 -13.93
C LEU A 142 14.67 3.96 -14.27
N ASN A 143 15.74 4.10 -15.06
CA ASN A 143 16.66 3.01 -15.37
C ASN A 143 17.50 2.61 -14.16
N TYR A 144 17.99 3.60 -13.40
CA TYR A 144 18.72 3.37 -12.15
C TYR A 144 17.88 2.62 -11.12
N LEU A 145 16.59 2.96 -11.01
CA LEU A 145 15.65 2.31 -10.08
C LEU A 145 15.15 0.95 -10.56
N ALA A 146 15.33 0.60 -11.83
CA ALA A 146 14.74 -0.60 -12.43
C ALA A 146 15.02 -1.90 -11.64
N PRO A 147 16.22 -2.16 -11.10
CA PRO A 147 16.50 -3.36 -10.32
C PRO A 147 15.75 -3.42 -8.97
N LEU A 148 15.27 -2.28 -8.46
CA LEU A 148 14.61 -2.16 -7.16
C LEU A 148 13.08 -2.20 -7.27
N LEU A 149 12.53 -2.20 -8.48
CA LEU A 149 11.09 -2.22 -8.67
C LEU A 149 10.52 -3.59 -8.29
N LEU A 150 9.41 -3.56 -7.55
CA LEU A 150 8.67 -4.76 -7.17
C LEU A 150 7.21 -4.57 -7.56
N ASP A 151 6.68 -5.51 -8.34
CA ASP A 151 5.27 -5.47 -8.70
C ASP A 151 4.41 -5.77 -7.46
N PRO A 152 3.35 -5.00 -7.18
CA PRO A 152 2.44 -5.27 -6.06
C PRO A 152 1.91 -6.71 -6.05
N ASP A 153 1.67 -7.31 -7.22
CA ASP A 153 1.17 -8.69 -7.34
C ASP A 153 2.26 -9.73 -6.97
N GLN A 154 3.54 -9.36 -7.08
CA GLN A 154 4.70 -10.21 -6.76
C GLN A 154 5.20 -10.05 -5.33
N PHE A 155 4.87 -8.93 -4.67
CA PHE A 155 5.35 -8.61 -3.32
C PHE A 155 5.17 -9.77 -2.34
N PHE A 156 3.95 -10.34 -2.27
CA PHE A 156 3.66 -11.43 -1.34
C PHE A 156 4.45 -12.69 -1.61
N SER A 157 4.75 -13.03 -2.87
CA SER A 157 5.57 -14.21 -3.20
C SER A 157 7.03 -14.00 -2.84
N GLU A 158 7.55 -12.77 -2.98
CA GLU A 158 8.95 -12.47 -2.66
C GLU A 158 9.20 -12.33 -1.16
N CYS A 159 8.18 -11.93 -0.39
CA CYS A 159 8.25 -11.90 1.07
C CYS A 159 8.07 -13.27 1.74
N GLN A 160 7.90 -14.36 0.97
CA GLN A 160 7.82 -15.69 1.57
C GLN A 160 9.21 -16.13 2.05
N VAL A 161 9.34 -16.31 3.35
CA VAL A 161 10.45 -17.06 3.91
C VAL A 161 10.24 -18.50 3.48
N GLU A 162 11.07 -18.99 2.56
CA GLU A 162 11.20 -20.41 2.29
C GLU A 162 11.44 -21.09 3.64
N GLN A 163 10.49 -21.92 4.10
CA GLN A 163 10.61 -22.58 5.39
C GLN A 163 11.83 -23.50 5.32
N ARG A 164 12.98 -23.01 5.79
CA ARG A 164 14.13 -23.87 6.02
C ARG A 164 13.67 -24.96 6.99
N PRO A 165 13.94 -26.25 6.71
CA PRO A 165 13.60 -27.31 7.63
C PRO A 165 14.12 -26.94 9.02
N TYR A 166 13.21 -26.96 9.99
CA TYR A 166 13.42 -26.59 11.38
C TYR A 166 14.65 -27.32 11.93
N VAL A 167 15.75 -26.59 12.12
CA VAL A 167 16.86 -27.03 12.97
C VAL A 167 16.57 -26.45 14.36
N PRO A 168 16.26 -27.28 15.37
CA PRO A 168 16.03 -26.78 16.72
C PRO A 168 17.30 -26.13 17.24
N ASP A 169 17.28 -24.80 17.36
CA ASP A 169 18.34 -24.02 17.98
C ASP A 169 17.95 -23.78 19.46
N PRO A 170 18.70 -24.31 20.45
CA PRO A 170 18.30 -24.35 21.85
C PRO A 170 18.22 -22.98 22.56
N LEU A 171 18.47 -21.86 21.88
CA LEU A 171 18.59 -20.53 22.51
C LEU A 171 17.46 -19.52 22.20
N LYS A 172 16.34 -19.95 21.59
CA LYS A 172 15.27 -19.01 21.16
C LYS A 172 14.13 -18.73 22.16
N PHE A 173 14.30 -19.01 23.44
CA PHE A 173 13.23 -18.83 24.43
C PHE A 173 12.91 -17.37 24.85
N LEU A 174 13.57 -16.35 24.27
CA LEU A 174 13.45 -14.95 24.76
C LEU A 174 13.15 -13.89 23.68
N ARG A 175 12.60 -14.24 22.52
CA ARG A 175 12.12 -13.22 21.57
C ARG A 175 10.59 -13.17 21.54
N SER A 176 10.05 -12.14 22.18
CA SER A 176 8.65 -11.73 21.98
C SER A 176 8.42 -11.29 20.53
N PRO A 177 7.26 -11.60 19.95
CA PRO A 177 6.95 -11.21 18.59
C PRO A 177 6.63 -9.71 18.54
N THR A 178 7.41 -8.95 17.78
CA THR A 178 7.04 -7.59 17.38
C THR A 178 6.13 -7.64 16.14
N PRO A 179 5.25 -6.63 15.97
CA PRO A 179 4.15 -6.65 14.98
C PRO A 179 4.59 -6.53 13.51
N PHE A 180 5.90 -6.49 13.22
CA PHE A 180 6.44 -6.46 11.86
C PHE A 180 6.78 -7.84 11.30
N SER A 181 6.39 -8.91 12.00
CA SER A 181 6.46 -10.25 11.44
C SER A 181 5.38 -10.39 10.37
N CYS A 182 5.81 -10.62 9.13
CA CYS A 182 4.97 -10.96 7.99
C CYS A 182 3.82 -11.87 8.41
N VAL A 183 2.61 -11.30 8.55
CA VAL A 183 1.41 -12.08 8.83
C VAL A 183 1.11 -12.86 7.58
N SER A 184 1.43 -14.15 7.62
CA SER A 184 1.03 -15.10 6.60
C SER A 184 -0.48 -15.03 6.44
N SER A 185 -0.92 -14.60 5.26
CA SER A 185 -2.21 -14.87 4.63
C SER A 185 -3.28 -15.49 5.55
N GLN A 186 -3.93 -14.65 6.35
CA GLN A 186 -5.16 -14.99 7.05
C GLN A 186 -6.38 -15.01 6.09
N ARG A 187 -6.16 -14.84 4.77
CA ARG A 187 -7.20 -14.83 3.74
C ARG A 187 -7.59 -16.23 3.25
N SER A 188 -6.73 -17.24 3.41
CA SER A 188 -7.02 -18.60 2.92
C SER A 188 -7.91 -19.40 3.88
N THR A 189 -7.85 -19.15 5.19
CA THR A 189 -8.69 -19.84 6.17
C THR A 189 -10.14 -19.36 6.14
N TYR A 190 -10.38 -18.06 5.88
CA TYR A 190 -11.73 -17.50 5.84
C TYR A 190 -12.54 -18.03 4.65
N THR A 191 -11.95 -18.13 3.45
CA THR A 191 -12.65 -18.65 2.26
C THR A 191 -13.00 -20.13 2.40
N VAL A 192 -12.11 -20.94 3.00
CA VAL A 192 -12.38 -22.35 3.30
C VAL A 192 -13.50 -22.49 4.32
N TYR A 193 -13.51 -21.65 5.36
CA TYR A 193 -14.55 -21.67 6.39
C TYR A 193 -15.92 -21.28 5.83
N VAL A 194 -16.00 -20.20 5.03
CA VAL A 194 -17.26 -19.79 4.38
C VAL A 194 -17.77 -20.87 3.43
N ALA A 195 -16.90 -21.48 2.63
CA ALA A 195 -17.29 -22.57 1.74
C ALA A 195 -17.83 -23.78 2.52
N ALA A 196 -17.18 -24.18 3.61
CA ALA A 196 -17.64 -25.29 4.45
C ALA A 196 -19.01 -25.01 5.10
N VAL A 197 -19.24 -23.79 5.60
CA VAL A 197 -20.53 -23.38 6.16
C VAL A 197 -21.63 -23.36 5.10
N CYS A 198 -21.36 -22.85 3.89
CA CYS A 198 -22.33 -22.86 2.80
C CYS A 198 -22.71 -24.29 2.36
N ILE A 199 -21.73 -25.20 2.28
CA ILE A 199 -21.99 -26.61 1.96
C ILE A 199 -22.85 -27.26 3.06
N LEU A 200 -22.53 -27.03 4.33
CA LEU A 200 -23.30 -27.58 5.46
C LEU A 200 -24.76 -27.09 5.42
N LEU A 201 -24.98 -25.79 5.20
CA LEU A 201 -26.33 -25.22 5.09
C LEU A 201 -27.10 -25.82 3.91
N PHE A 202 -26.45 -26.01 2.76
CA PHE A 202 -27.08 -26.63 1.59
C PHE A 202 -27.50 -28.07 1.87
N LEU A 203 -26.66 -28.86 2.54
CA LEU A 203 -26.98 -30.22 2.95
C LEU A 203 -28.15 -30.27 3.94
N LEU A 204 -28.20 -29.35 4.91
CA LEU A 204 -29.33 -29.24 5.85
C LEU A 204 -30.64 -28.89 5.13
N CYS A 205 -30.60 -28.01 4.12
CA CYS A 205 -31.76 -27.72 3.28
C CYS A 205 -32.24 -28.95 2.51
N LEU A 206 -31.34 -29.73 1.91
CA LEU A 206 -31.69 -30.96 1.20
C LEU A 206 -32.34 -31.98 2.14
N VAL A 207 -31.78 -32.18 3.34
CA VAL A 207 -32.37 -33.06 4.36
C VAL A 207 -33.75 -32.56 4.77
N GLY A 208 -33.91 -31.25 5.02
CA GLY A 208 -35.21 -30.64 5.36
C GLY A 208 -36.28 -30.85 4.28
N VAL A 209 -35.93 -30.72 3.00
CA VAL A 209 -36.85 -30.98 1.88
C VAL A 209 -37.22 -32.46 1.79
N THR A 210 -36.25 -33.37 1.94
CA THR A 210 -36.53 -34.82 1.91
C THR A 210 -37.40 -35.27 3.08
N VAL A 211 -37.18 -34.73 4.28
CA VAL A 211 -38.01 -35.03 5.45
C VAL A 211 -39.40 -34.39 5.32
N GLY A 212 -39.50 -33.17 4.80
CA GLY A 212 -40.77 -32.47 4.58
C GLY A 212 -41.69 -33.16 3.56
N LEU A 213 -41.12 -33.81 2.55
CA LEU A 213 -41.87 -34.60 1.58
C LEU A 213 -42.32 -35.97 2.12
N CYS A 214 -41.75 -36.44 3.23
CA CYS A 214 -42.09 -37.72 3.86
C CYS A 214 -43.05 -37.59 5.04
N VAL A 215 -43.44 -36.39 5.47
CA VAL A 215 -44.47 -36.21 6.50
C VAL A 215 -45.85 -36.15 5.84
N PRO A 216 -46.74 -37.14 6.03
CA PRO A 216 -48.09 -37.09 5.52
C PRO A 216 -48.83 -35.91 6.16
N ASN A 217 -49.31 -35.03 5.27
CA ASN A 217 -50.03 -33.80 5.56
C ASN A 217 -51.28 -34.08 6.42
N LYS A 218 -51.17 -33.94 7.75
CA LYS A 218 -52.33 -33.91 8.65
C LYS A 218 -52.90 -32.50 8.68
N GLY A 219 -53.96 -32.31 7.88
CA GLY A 219 -55.01 -31.29 8.00
C GLY A 219 -54.60 -29.95 8.63
N THR A 220 -54.24 -28.99 7.79
CA THR A 220 -54.22 -27.57 8.16
C THR A 220 -55.62 -27.09 8.51
N VAL A 221 -55.85 -26.85 9.81
CA VAL A 221 -56.97 -26.04 10.32
C VAL A 221 -56.69 -24.59 9.95
N HIS A 222 -57.61 -24.01 9.18
CA HIS A 222 -57.59 -22.62 8.76
C HIS A 222 -57.93 -21.73 9.96
N LEU A 223 -56.91 -21.16 10.62
CA LEU A 223 -57.07 -20.06 11.57
C LEU A 223 -56.75 -18.77 10.83
N ASN A 224 -57.78 -17.97 10.58
CA ASN A 224 -57.65 -16.62 10.04
C ASN A 224 -56.86 -15.75 11.04
N PRO A 225 -55.76 -15.10 10.62
CA PRO A 225 -55.12 -14.10 11.46
C PRO A 225 -55.99 -12.83 11.54
N PRO A 226 -56.04 -12.16 12.70
CA PRO A 226 -56.72 -10.88 12.84
C PRO A 226 -56.00 -9.78 12.03
N PRO A 227 -56.71 -8.71 11.64
CA PRO A 227 -56.14 -7.62 10.85
C PRO A 227 -55.04 -6.90 11.63
N MET A 228 -53.84 -6.88 11.05
CA MET A 228 -52.70 -6.13 11.55
C MET A 228 -52.95 -4.63 11.33
N SER A 229 -52.93 -3.86 12.42
CA SER A 229 -53.10 -2.41 12.41
C SER A 229 -51.90 -1.71 11.77
N THR A 230 -52.16 -0.59 11.11
CA THR A 230 -51.23 0.20 10.29
C THR A 230 -50.16 0.98 11.06
N GLU A 231 -49.93 0.69 12.34
CA GLU A 231 -48.97 1.43 13.17
C GLU A 231 -47.55 0.80 13.20
N ASP A 232 -47.38 -0.47 12.82
CA ASP A 232 -46.06 -1.14 12.85
C ASP A 232 -45.18 -0.91 11.61
N ILE A 233 -45.71 -0.29 10.55
CA ILE A 233 -44.93 0.00 9.32
C ILE A 233 -44.13 1.32 9.43
N ARG A 234 -44.42 2.18 10.43
CA ARG A 234 -43.74 3.47 10.58
C ARG A 234 -42.40 3.40 11.33
N SER A 235 -42.11 2.31 12.03
CA SER A 235 -40.88 2.15 12.83
C SER A 235 -39.69 1.56 12.04
N LEU A 236 -39.94 0.93 10.89
CA LEU A 236 -38.88 0.28 10.08
C LEU A 236 -38.33 1.13 8.94
N VAL A 237 -38.90 2.32 8.68
CA VAL A 237 -38.47 3.23 7.61
C VAL A 237 -37.53 4.34 8.14
N GLU A 238 -37.37 4.49 9.45
CA GLU A 238 -36.61 5.61 10.05
C GLU A 238 -35.12 5.30 10.32
N VAL A 239 -34.64 4.09 10.01
CA VAL A 239 -33.23 3.67 10.26
C VAL A 239 -32.35 3.75 9.00
N LEU A 240 -32.90 4.14 7.84
CA LEU A 240 -32.14 4.36 6.60
C LEU A 240 -32.22 5.84 6.18
N ARG A 241 -31.70 6.74 7.02
CA ARG A 241 -31.32 8.09 6.58
C ARG A 241 -29.79 8.19 6.61
N VAL A 242 -29.21 7.96 5.44
CA VAL A 242 -27.81 8.24 5.13
C VAL A 242 -27.58 9.75 5.32
N GLU A 243 -26.66 10.12 6.23
CA GLU A 243 -26.16 11.49 6.35
C GLU A 243 -25.35 11.86 5.10
N GLU A 244 -25.78 12.89 4.39
CA GLU A 244 -24.98 13.56 3.36
C GLU A 244 -23.88 14.43 4.01
N PRO A 245 -22.65 14.44 3.47
CA PRO A 245 -21.61 15.33 3.94
C PRO A 245 -21.88 16.78 3.52
N THR A 246 -21.86 17.66 4.52
CA THR A 246 -22.06 19.10 4.42
C THR A 246 -20.93 19.78 3.63
N LYS A 247 -21.34 20.59 2.65
CA LYS A 247 -20.46 21.41 1.78
C LYS A 247 -19.84 22.58 2.56
N PRO A 248 -18.52 22.86 2.45
CA PRO A 248 -17.89 23.97 3.15
C PRO A 248 -18.27 25.33 2.52
N ARG A 249 -18.61 26.28 3.40
CA ARG A 249 -19.03 27.65 3.09
C ARG A 249 -17.81 28.50 2.72
N ARG A 250 -17.80 29.02 1.50
CA ARG A 250 -16.89 30.09 1.03
C ARG A 250 -16.95 31.28 2.01
N ARG A 251 -15.81 31.66 2.58
CA ARG A 251 -15.57 33.03 3.06
C ARG A 251 -15.01 33.82 1.88
N THR A 252 -15.79 34.78 1.40
CA THR A 252 -15.31 35.88 0.58
C THR A 252 -14.51 36.83 1.48
N MET A 253 -13.31 37.21 1.02
CA MET A 253 -12.68 38.48 1.37
C MET A 253 -13.44 39.62 0.72
#